data_AF-A0A4Q9XXM1-F1
#
_entry.id   AF-A0A4Q9XXM1-F1
#
_cell.length_a   1.000
_cell.length_b   1.000
_cell.length_c   1.000
_cell.angle_alpha   90.00
_cell.angle_beta   90.00
_cell.angle_gamma   90.00
#
_symmetry.space_group_name_H-M   'P 1'
#
loop_
_entity.id
_entity.type
_entity.pdbx_description
1 polymer ?
#
loop_
_entity_poly.entity_id
_entity_poly.type
_entity_poly.pdbx_seq_one_letter_code
_entity_poly.pdbx_strand_id
1 'polypeptide(L)' 'LRYFYPKGTCFEHISAQDLTTTLLQINQIPLKILNWQTPYQVMLTNLSKNSD' A
#
# COMPACT_ATOMS: atom_id res chain seq x y z
N LEU A 1 3.57 6.98 -4.82
CA LEU A 1 2.44 7.95 -4.93
C LEU A 1 2.33 8.61 -6.29
N ARG A 2 3.39 9.24 -6.85
CA ARG A 2 3.31 9.91 -8.17
C ARG A 2 2.80 9.05 -9.34
N TYR A 3 2.98 7.73 -9.26
CA TYR A 3 2.42 6.77 -10.21
C TYR A 3 0.88 6.76 -10.20
N PHE A 4 0.26 6.89 -9.03
CA PHE A 4 -1.21 6.89 -8.85
C PHE A 4 -1.80 8.31 -8.89
N TYR A 5 -1.06 9.28 -8.36
CA TYR A 5 -1.43 10.70 -8.33
C TYR A 5 -0.31 11.55 -8.94
N PRO A 6 -0.32 11.73 -10.27
CA PRO A 6 0.64 12.60 -10.95
C PRO A 6 0.63 14.03 -10.42
N LYS A 7 1.64 14.83 -10.80
CA LYS A 7 1.64 16.24 -10.43
C LYS A 7 0.41 16.95 -11.02
N GLY A 8 -0.23 17.79 -10.22
CA GLY A 8 -1.45 18.49 -10.61
C GLY A 8 -2.73 17.69 -10.39
N THR A 9 -2.68 16.47 -9.81
CA THR A 9 -3.88 15.80 -9.34
C THR A 9 -4.64 16.69 -8.36
N CYS A 10 -5.92 16.94 -8.64
CA CYS A 10 -6.83 17.61 -7.72
C CYS A 10 -7.35 16.60 -6.70
N PHE A 11 -7.05 16.83 -5.42
CA PHE A 11 -7.43 15.92 -4.33
C PHE A 11 -8.87 16.13 -3.84
N GLU A 12 -9.51 17.24 -4.22
CA GLU A 12 -10.84 17.63 -3.70
C GLU A 12 -11.96 16.66 -4.13
N HIS A 13 -11.76 15.92 -5.23
CA HIS A 13 -12.76 14.98 -5.77
C HIS A 13 -12.36 13.51 -5.60
N ILE A 14 -11.28 13.22 -4.85
CA ILE A 14 -10.88 11.83 -4.64
C ILE A 14 -11.81 11.20 -3.61
N SER A 15 -12.52 10.15 -4.01
CA SER A 15 -13.40 9.43 -3.11
C SER A 15 -12.62 8.56 -2.12
N ALA A 16 -13.26 8.21 -1.00
CA ALA A 16 -12.70 7.22 -0.08
C ALA A 16 -12.46 5.85 -0.77
N GLN A 17 -13.26 5.51 -1.79
CA GLN A 17 -13.08 4.28 -2.56
C GLN A 17 -11.80 4.32 -3.40
N ASP A 18 -11.49 5.45 -4.02
CA ASP A 18 -10.26 5.63 -4.81
C ASP A 18 -9.01 5.56 -3.93
N LEU A 19 -9.09 6.17 -2.73
CA LEU A 19 -8.03 6.07 -1.72
C LEU A 19 -7.82 4.62 -1.27
N THR A 20 -8.91 3.92 -0.95
CA THR A 20 -8.86 2.50 -0.53
C THR A 20 -8.23 1.63 -1.61
N THR A 21 -8.62 1.84 -2.86
CA THR A 21 -8.09 1.08 -4.01
C THR A 21 -6.60 1.34 -4.19
N THR A 22 -6.17 2.61 -4.11
CA THR A 22 -4.76 2.99 -4.22
C THR A 22 -3.93 2.41 -3.07
N LEU A 23 -4.45 2.46 -1.83
CA LEU A 23 -3.78 1.89 -0.66
C LEU A 23 -3.61 0.37 -0.79
N LEU A 24 -4.65 -0.33 -1.27
CA LEU A 24 -4.58 -1.77 -1.50
C LEU A 24 -3.48 -2.11 -2.51
N GLN A 25 -3.42 -1.38 -3.63
CA GLN A 25 -2.39 -1.59 -4.64
C GLN A 25 -0.98 -1.33 -4.09
N ILE A 26 -0.78 -0.25 -3.33
CA ILE A 26 0.52 0.04 -2.69
C ILE A 26 0.93 -1.09 -1.75
N ASN A 27 0.01 -1.59 -0.94
CA ASN A 27 0.29 -2.67 0.01
C ASN A 27 0.55 -4.03 -0.64
N GLN A 28 0.21 -4.18 -1.92
CA GLN A 28 0.45 -5.37 -2.73
C GLN A 28 1.71 -5.28 -3.61
N ILE A 29 2.41 -4.13 -3.66
CA ILE A 29 3.64 -4.01 -4.46
C ILE A 29 4.84 -4.57 -3.67
N PRO A 30 5.59 -5.52 -4.25
CA PRO A 30 6.86 -6.00 -3.68
C PRO A 30 7.90 -4.89 -3.53
N LEU A 31 8.53 -4.80 -2.36
CA LEU A 31 9.58 -3.81 -2.10
C LEU A 31 10.93 -4.48 -1.90
N LYS A 32 11.97 -3.99 -2.58
CA LYS A 32 13.34 -4.53 -2.46
C LYS A 32 13.85 -4.55 -1.01
N ILE A 33 13.51 -3.53 -0.22
CA ILE A 33 13.90 -3.44 1.21
C ILE A 33 13.23 -4.51 2.07
N LEU A 34 12.08 -5.03 1.63
CA LEU A 34 11.35 -6.11 2.29
C LEU A 34 11.71 -7.47 1.67
N ASN A 35 12.92 -7.64 1.12
CA ASN A 35 13.34 -8.85 0.40
C ASN A 35 12.37 -9.23 -0.72
N TRP A 36 11.85 -8.24 -1.45
CA TRP A 36 10.83 -8.42 -2.49
C TRP A 36 9.50 -9.02 -1.99
N GLN A 37 9.22 -8.90 -0.69
CA GLN A 37 7.89 -9.15 -0.15
C GLN A 37 7.03 -7.89 -0.24
N THR A 38 5.71 -8.09 -0.25
CA THR A 38 4.74 -7.00 -0.16
C THR A 38 4.61 -6.51 1.28
N PRO A 39 4.31 -5.22 1.52
CA PRO A 39 4.01 -4.71 2.86
C PRO A 39 2.95 -5.54 3.59
N TYR A 40 1.91 -5.98 2.88
CA TYR A 40 0.85 -6.81 3.45
C TYR A 40 1.36 -8.16 3.96
N GLN A 41 2.21 -8.86 3.19
CA GLN A 41 2.81 -10.14 3.62
C GLN A 41 3.68 -9.98 4.88
N VAL A 42 4.49 -8.92 4.94
CA VAL A 42 5.34 -8.63 6.10
C VAL A 42 4.48 -8.35 7.33
N MET A 43 3.41 -7.55 7.18
CA MET A 43 2.46 -7.30 8.25
C MET A 43 1.84 -8.60 8.79
N LEU A 44 1.32 -9.46 7.92
CA LEU A 44 0.74 -10.75 8.33
C LEU A 44 1.74 -11.63 9.09
N THR A 45 2.98 -11.68 8.62
CA THR A 45 4.06 -12.45 9.25
C THR A 45 4.43 -11.90 10.63
N ASN A 46 4.41 -10.57 10.80
CA ASN A 46 4.69 -9.95 12.10
C ASN A 46 3.54 -10.14 13.08
N LEU A 47 2.29 -10.08 12.60
CA LEU A 47 1.12 -10.35 13.42
C LEU A 47 1.10 -11.80 13.93
N SER A 48 1.46 -12.77 13.09
CA SER A 48 1.53 -14.17 13.53
C SER A 48 2.62 -14.38 14.59
N LYS A 49 3.81 -13.80 14.42
CA LYS A 49 4.92 -13.90 15.39
C LYS A 49 4.63 -13.29 16.75
N ASN A 50 3.80 -12.26 16.80
CA ASN A 50 3.40 -11.60 18.06
C ASN A 50 2.20 -12.29 18.72
N SER A 51 1.65 -13.32 18.08
CA SER A 51 0.53 -14.13 18.62
C SER A 51 1.01 -15.43 19.27
N ASP A 52 2.32 -15.74 19.17
CA ASP A 52 3.02 -16.82 19.88
C ASP A 52 3.60 -16.32 21.20
#